data_AF-A0A1Q3WLA7-F1
#
_entry.id   AF-A0A1Q3WLA7-F1
#
_cell.length_a   1.000
_cell.length_b   1.000
_cell.length_c   1.000
_cell.angle_alpha   90.00
_cell.angle_beta   90.00
_cell.angle_gamma   90.00
#
_symmetry.space_group_name_H-M   'P 1'
#
loop_
_entity.id
_entity.type
_entity.pdbx_description
1 polymer ?
#
loop_
_entity_poly.entity_id
_entity_poly.type
_entity_poly.pdbx_seq_one_letter_code
_entity_poly.pdbx_strand_id
1 'polypeptide(L)'
;MSYFHNLLLHNWLFPETGYTFLGLMEVDDSLMAVVSQKALRGIRGATPEEVADYMEPFDFIPLQNNDYINSSFGIIVSDLHHRNVLVRDDGELLVFDPVIYLQPIK
;
A
#
# COMPACT_ATOMS: atom_id res chain seq x y z
N MET A 1 -0.22 -14.34 -4.54
CA MET A 1 -0.36 -14.18 -3.07
C MET A 1 -1.84 -14.25 -2.72
N SER A 2 -2.22 -14.80 -1.57
CA SER A 2 -3.65 -14.77 -1.18
C SER A 2 -4.05 -13.39 -0.66
N TYR A 3 -5.32 -13.04 -0.79
CA TYR A 3 -5.87 -11.73 -0.39
C TYR A 3 -5.43 -11.26 1.00
N PHE A 4 -5.50 -12.14 2.01
CA PHE A 4 -5.10 -11.81 3.38
C PHE A 4 -3.61 -11.51 3.55
N HIS A 5 -2.72 -12.10 2.73
CA HIS A 5 -1.30 -11.75 2.79
C HIS A 5 -1.08 -10.31 2.29
N ASN A 6 -1.77 -9.90 1.22
CA ASN A 6 -1.70 -8.52 0.75
C ASN A 6 -2.26 -7.54 1.79
N LEU A 7 -3.37 -7.91 2.45
CA LEU A 7 -3.96 -7.10 3.53
C LEU A 7 -2.97 -6.88 4.69
N LEU A 8 -2.27 -7.94 5.11
CA LEU A 8 -1.27 -7.87 6.16
C LEU A 8 -0.05 -7.04 5.75
N LEU A 9 0.45 -7.24 4.54
CA LEU A 9 1.60 -6.48 4.02
C LEU A 9 1.26 -5.00 3.85
N HIS A 10 0.07 -4.68 3.33
CA HIS A 10 -0.42 -3.30 3.25
C HIS A 10 -0.42 -2.65 4.64
N ASN A 11 -1.04 -3.30 5.62
CA ASN A 11 -1.12 -2.76 6.98
C ASN A 11 0.23 -2.60 7.67
N TRP A 12 1.20 -3.46 7.34
CA TRP A 12 2.54 -3.39 7.91
C TRP A 12 3.36 -2.25 7.28
N LEU A 13 3.25 -2.07 5.95
CA LEU A 13 3.98 -1.03 5.22
C LEU A 13 3.34 0.36 5.37
N PHE A 14 2.00 0.44 5.37
CA PHE A 14 1.21 1.67 5.33
C PHE A 14 0.13 1.67 6.41
N PRO A 15 0.52 1.71 7.70
CA PRO A 15 -0.43 1.58 8.81
C PRO A 15 -1.48 2.70 8.87
N GLU A 16 -1.18 3.89 8.35
CA GLU A 16 -2.08 5.05 8.34
C GLU A 16 -3.37 4.77 7.55
N THR A 17 -3.25 4.01 6.45
CA THR A 17 -4.34 3.58 5.57
C THR A 17 -4.68 2.11 5.78
N GLY A 18 -4.29 1.53 6.91
CA GLY A 18 -4.52 0.12 7.22
C GLY A 18 -6.00 -0.27 7.20
N TYR A 19 -6.24 -1.50 6.76
CA TYR A 19 -7.54 -2.14 6.78
C TYR A 19 -7.75 -2.92 8.08
N THR A 20 -8.97 -2.89 8.62
CA THR A 20 -9.41 -3.78 9.68
C THR A 20 -10.23 -4.91 9.08
N PHE A 21 -9.86 -6.15 9.35
CA PHE A 21 -10.68 -7.32 9.00
C PHE A 21 -11.82 -7.45 10.00
N LEU A 22 -13.06 -7.37 9.51
CA LEU A 22 -14.27 -7.40 10.34
C LEU A 22 -14.89 -8.80 10.43
N GLY A 23 -14.55 -9.68 9.48
CA GLY A 23 -15.09 -11.04 9.41
C GLY A 23 -15.43 -11.43 7.98
N LEU A 24 -16.29 -12.44 7.85
CA LEU A 24 -16.74 -12.96 6.57
C LEU A 24 -18.25 -12.72 6.42
N MET A 25 -18.69 -12.46 5.19
CA MET A 25 -20.09 -12.27 4.85
C MET A 25 -20.38 -12.97 3.52
N GLU A 26 -21.52 -13.65 3.44
CA GLU A 26 -22.01 -14.21 2.19
C GLU A 26 -22.65 -13.10 1.34
N VAL A 27 -22.21 -12.98 0.10
CA VAL A 27 -22.73 -12.04 -0.90
C VAL A 27 -22.88 -12.81 -2.20
N ASP A 28 -24.11 -12.87 -2.73
CA ASP A 28 -24.44 -13.60 -3.98
C ASP A 28 -23.87 -15.03 -4.00
N ASP A 29 -24.21 -15.83 -2.98
CA ASP A 29 -23.76 -17.22 -2.76
C ASP A 29 -22.22 -17.40 -2.67
N SER A 30 -21.48 -16.31 -2.45
CA SER A 30 -20.02 -16.31 -2.32
C SER A 30 -19.57 -15.76 -0.97
N LEU A 31 -18.67 -16.48 -0.29
CA LEU A 31 -18.10 -16.02 0.98
C LEU A 31 -17.02 -14.96 0.74
N MET A 32 -17.29 -13.74 1.16
CA MET A 32 -16.43 -12.58 0.96
C MET A 32 -15.80 -12.12 2.28
N ALA A 33 -14.58 -11.58 2.21
CA ALA A 33 -13.95 -10.91 3.33
C ALA A 33 -14.55 -9.51 3.50
N VAL A 34 -14.99 -9.18 4.72
CA VAL A 34 -15.43 -7.83 5.06
C VAL A 34 -14.26 -7.10 5.71
N VAL A 35 -13.88 -5.98 5.12
CA VAL A 35 -12.84 -5.10 5.64
C VAL A 35 -13.37 -3.68 5.76
N SER A 36 -12.83 -2.92 6.70
CA SER A 36 -13.04 -1.47 6.80
C SER A 36 -11.72 -0.73 6.79
N GLN A 37 -11.68 0.43 6.16
CA GLN A 37 -10.55 1.35 6.17
C GLN A 37 -11.00 2.69 6.75
N LYS A 38 -10.10 3.42 7.40
CA LYS A 38 -10.40 4.77 7.88
C LYS A 38 -10.73 5.68 6.69
N ALA A 39 -11.82 6.43 6.79
CA ALA A 39 -12.19 7.45 5.79
C ALA A 39 -11.25 8.65 5.89
N LEU A 40 -10.09 8.54 5.23
CA LEU A 40 -9.08 9.57 5.13
C LEU A 40 -9.23 10.36 3.82
N ARG A 41 -8.80 11.62 3.84
CA ARG A 41 -8.89 12.51 2.68
C ARG A 41 -7.54 13.12 2.38
N GLY A 42 -7.10 12.98 1.12
CA GLY A 42 -6.03 13.79 0.56
C GLY A 42 -6.53 15.08 -0.06
N ILE A 43 -5.68 16.09 -0.12
CA ILE A 43 -5.93 17.37 -0.79
C ILE A 43 -5.45 17.36 -2.26
N ARG A 44 -4.52 16.46 -2.60
CA ARG A 44 -4.01 16.21 -3.96
C ARG A 44 -3.30 14.85 -4.02
N GLY A 45 -2.93 14.43 -5.22
CA GLY A 45 -1.99 13.33 -5.41
C GLY A 45 -0.55 13.71 -5.09
N ALA A 46 0.25 12.75 -4.63
CA ALA A 46 1.69 12.92 -4.41
C ALA A 46 2.47 12.98 -5.73
N THR A 47 3.58 13.72 -5.76
CA THR A 47 4.53 13.68 -6.88
C THR A 47 5.46 12.47 -6.78
N PRO A 48 6.11 12.04 -7.88
CA PRO A 48 7.09 10.97 -7.83
C PRO A 48 8.23 11.21 -6.83
N GLU A 49 8.66 12.47 -6.69
CA GLU A 49 9.70 12.88 -5.74
C GLU A 49 9.23 12.71 -4.29
N GLU A 50 8.01 13.14 -3.96
CA GLU A 50 7.44 12.95 -2.63
C GLU A 50 7.28 11.47 -2.27
N VAL A 51 6.91 10.64 -3.25
CA VAL A 51 6.85 9.19 -3.06
C VAL A 51 8.25 8.62 -2.83
N ALA A 52 9.26 9.08 -3.58
CA ALA A 52 10.64 8.62 -3.40
C ALA A 52 11.17 8.97 -2.00
N ASP A 53 10.97 10.21 -1.56
CA ASP A 53 11.37 10.70 -0.23
C ASP A 53 10.63 9.94 0.90
N TYR A 54 9.38 9.55 0.67
CA TYR A 54 8.60 8.76 1.62
C TYR A 54 9.11 7.31 1.74
N MET A 55 9.57 6.73 0.64
CA MET A 55 10.02 5.33 0.58
C MET A 55 11.48 5.14 1.03
N GLU A 56 12.35 6.13 0.81
CA GLU A 56 13.78 6.07 1.10
C GLU A 56 14.13 5.66 2.55
N PRO A 57 13.48 6.19 3.61
CA PRO A 57 13.79 5.83 4.99
C PRO A 57 13.53 4.35 5.34
N PHE A 58 12.78 3.65 4.50
CA PHE A 58 12.44 2.24 4.66
C PHE A 58 13.28 1.32 3.73
N ASP A 59 14.44 1.80 3.26
CA ASP A 59 15.37 1.10 2.37
C ASP A 59 14.73 0.64 1.04
N PHE A 60 13.68 1.33 0.59
CA PHE A 60 13.07 1.09 -0.72
C PHE A 60 13.78 1.93 -1.79
N ILE A 61 14.25 1.25 -2.82
CA ILE A 61 14.95 1.87 -3.95
C ILE A 61 13.98 1.97 -5.14
N PRO A 62 13.89 3.11 -5.84
CA PRO A 62 13.02 3.27 -6.99
C PRO A 62 13.44 2.35 -8.15
N LEU A 63 12.42 1.79 -8.81
CA LEU A 63 12.50 1.08 -10.08
C LEU A 63 11.78 1.90 -11.17
N GLN A 64 11.36 1.26 -12.26
CA GLN A 64 10.56 1.91 -13.31
C GLN A 64 9.07 1.94 -12.92
N ASN A 65 8.28 2.81 -13.56
CA ASN A 65 6.80 2.82 -13.48
C ASN A 65 6.19 3.04 -12.07
N ASN A 66 6.87 3.78 -11.20
CA ASN A 66 6.46 4.00 -9.79
C ASN A 66 6.52 2.74 -8.92
N ASP A 67 7.43 1.83 -9.26
CA ASP A 67 7.73 0.64 -8.47
C ASP A 67 8.94 0.89 -7.57
N TYR A 68 8.99 0.21 -6.43
CA TYR A 68 10.05 0.31 -5.44
C TYR A 68 10.41 -1.07 -4.91
N ILE A 69 11.70 -1.32 -4.68
CA ILE A 69 12.18 -2.60 -4.14
C ILE A 69 12.91 -2.41 -2.81
N ASN A 70 12.55 -3.22 -1.82
CA ASN A 70 13.36 -3.46 -0.64
C ASN A 70 13.97 -4.87 -0.76
N SER A 71 15.25 -4.92 -1.12
CA SER A 71 15.98 -6.17 -1.33
C SER A 71 16.19 -6.97 -0.04
N SER A 72 16.28 -6.29 1.11
CA SER A 72 16.50 -6.92 2.42
C SER A 72 15.32 -7.81 2.83
N PHE A 73 14.10 -7.41 2.47
CA PHE A 73 12.88 -8.17 2.72
C PHE A 73 12.35 -8.93 1.50
N GLY A 74 12.96 -8.73 0.32
CA GLY A 74 12.47 -9.29 -0.94
C GLY A 74 11.08 -8.75 -1.32
N ILE A 75 10.80 -7.48 -1.02
CA ILE A 75 9.49 -6.85 -1.27
C ILE A 75 9.59 -5.89 -2.45
N ILE A 76 8.62 -5.97 -3.37
CA ILE A 76 8.37 -4.94 -4.37
C ILE A 76 7.00 -4.31 -4.09
N VAL A 77 6.95 -2.98 -4.06
CA VAL A 77 5.71 -2.20 -4.00
C VAL A 77 5.57 -1.46 -5.32
N SER A 78 4.47 -1.68 -6.01
CA SER A 78 4.15 -1.15 -7.34
C SER A 78 2.90 -0.29 -7.30
N ASP A 79 2.66 0.44 -8.39
CA ASP A 79 1.49 1.31 -8.61
C ASP A 79 1.39 2.49 -7.63
N LEU A 80 2.54 2.99 -7.15
CA LEU A 80 2.62 4.19 -6.29
C LEU A 80 2.51 5.49 -7.09
N HIS A 81 1.41 5.63 -7.83
CA HIS A 81 1.09 6.83 -8.60
C HIS A 81 0.14 7.77 -7.86
N HIS A 82 0.03 9.01 -8.34
CA HIS A 82 -0.76 10.11 -7.74
C HIS A 82 -2.26 9.83 -7.47
N ARG A 83 -2.84 8.75 -8.01
CA ARG A 83 -4.22 8.33 -7.69
C ARG A 83 -4.31 7.37 -6.49
N ASN A 84 -3.23 6.66 -6.20
CA ASN A 84 -3.14 5.69 -5.10
C ASN A 84 -2.39 6.27 -3.90
N VAL A 85 -1.55 7.29 -4.14
CA VAL A 85 -0.81 8.00 -3.10
C VAL A 85 -1.26 9.44 -3.05
N LEU A 86 -1.87 9.82 -1.94
CA LEU A 86 -2.44 11.15 -1.72
C LEU A 86 -1.69 11.89 -0.62
N VAL A 87 -1.60 13.22 -0.74
CA VAL A 87 -1.04 14.09 0.29
C VAL A 87 -2.17 14.62 1.16
N ARG A 88 -2.06 14.43 2.47
CA ARG A 88 -2.97 15.00 3.48
C ARG A 88 -2.67 16.48 3.71
N ASP A 89 -3.58 17.19 4.36
CA ASP A 89 -3.45 18.64 4.62
C ASP A 89 -2.25 19.02 5.50
N ASP A 90 -1.74 18.10 6.31
CA ASP A 90 -0.52 18.24 7.11
C ASP A 90 0.77 17.77 6.40
N GLY A 91 0.66 17.34 5.14
CA GLY A 91 1.80 16.90 4.31
C GLY A 91 2.13 15.42 4.41
N GLU A 92 1.43 14.63 5.23
CA GLU A 92 1.63 13.17 5.28
C GLU A 92 1.13 12.48 4.00
N LEU A 93 1.87 11.47 3.51
CA LEU A 93 1.43 10.64 2.38
C LEU A 93 0.53 9.51 2.87
N LEU A 94 -0.57 9.29 2.14
CA LEU A 94 -1.55 8.24 2.37
C LEU A 94 -1.55 7.29 1.17
N VAL A 95 -1.15 6.04 1.38
CA VAL A 95 -1.04 5.00 0.33
C VAL A 95 -2.25 4.06 0.40
N PHE A 96 -3.16 4.07 -0.57
CA PHE A 96 -4.42 3.34 -0.48
C PHE A 96 -4.45 1.97 -1.15
N ASP A 97 -3.86 1.86 -2.35
CA ASP A 97 -4.00 0.67 -3.20
C ASP A 97 -2.70 0.33 -3.93
N PRO A 98 -1.63 -0.05 -3.22
CA PRO A 98 -0.39 -0.51 -3.84
C PRO A 98 -0.52 -1.97 -4.29
N VAL A 99 0.26 -2.36 -5.29
CA VAL A 99 0.43 -3.77 -5.65
C VAL A 99 1.73 -4.30 -5.03
N ILE A 100 1.63 -5.33 -4.17
CA ILE A 100 2.78 -5.83 -3.41
C ILE A 100 3.16 -7.24 -3.90
N TYR A 101 4.45 -7.41 -4.21
CA TYR A 101 5.04 -8.69 -4.60
C TYR A 101 6.13 -9.12 -3.61
N LEU A 102 6.20 -10.42 -3.33
CA LEU A 102 7.35 -11.02 -2.67
C LEU A 102 8.23 -11.73 -3.70
N GLN A 103 9.51 -11.41 -3.69
CA GLN A 103 10.54 -12.11 -4.45
C GLN A 103 11.38 -12.96 -3.49
N PRO A 104 11.81 -14.17 -3.91
CA PRO A 104 12.75 -14.96 -3.14
C PRO A 104 14.04 -14.16 -2.93
N ILE A 105 14.46 -14.02 -1.67
CA ILE A 105 15.78 -13.48 -1.33
C ILE A 105 16.80 -14.55 -1.72
N LYS A 106 17.80 -14.17 -2.53
CA LYS A 106 18.88 -15.06 -2.96
C LYS A 106 19.92 -15.24 -1.87
#